data_AF-B1HYH1-F1
#
_entry.id   AF-B1HYH1-F1
#
_cell.length_a   1.000
_cell.length_b   1.000
_cell.length_c   1.000
_cell.angle_alpha   90.00
_cell.angle_beta   90.00
_cell.angle_gamma   90.00
#
_symmetry.space_group_name_H-M   'P 1'
#
loop_
_entity.id
_entity.type
_entity.pdbx_description
1 polymer ?
#
loop_
_entity_poly.entity_id
_entity_poly.type
_entity_poly.pdbx_seq_one_letter_code
_entity_poly.pdbx_strand_id
1 'polypeptide(L)'
;MLMLMLTPYIEKDLTNYYYPKILKDFSSQVTPWKIEIIKTRRVNDFRGFILQITFEIEPTGIQYNPVGKDRMTYEITYGPEVKLINHTHLKTYKYPPE
;
A
#
# COMPACT_ATOMS: atom_id res chain seq x y z
N MET A 1 -0.86 14.82 4.09
CA MET A 1 -1.67 15.10 2.87
C MET A 1 -1.43 14.08 1.77
N LEU A 2 -0.19 13.88 1.27
CA LEU A 2 0.09 12.91 0.20
C LEU A 2 -0.43 11.48 0.49
N MET A 3 -0.19 10.95 1.70
CA MET A 3 -0.65 9.60 2.05
C MET A 3 -2.17 9.46 1.96
N LEU A 4 -2.93 10.48 2.35
CA LEU A 4 -4.40 10.49 2.25
C LEU A 4 -4.88 10.41 0.79
N MET A 5 -4.15 11.03 -0.14
CA MET A 5 -4.46 10.97 -1.57
C MET A 5 -4.16 9.60 -2.17
N LEU A 6 -3.14 8.91 -1.66
CA LEU A 6 -2.73 7.58 -2.13
C LEU A 6 -3.53 6.44 -1.50
N THR A 7 -4.10 6.64 -0.31
CA THR A 7 -4.92 5.65 0.40
C THR A 7 -5.92 4.89 -0.48
N PRO A 8 -6.80 5.54 -1.29
CA PRO A 8 -7.79 4.81 -2.06
C PRO A 8 -7.18 3.87 -3.11
N TYR A 9 -6.01 4.22 -3.68
CA TYR A 9 -5.30 3.37 -4.62
C TYR A 9 -4.68 2.17 -3.91
N ILE A 10 -4.03 2.43 -2.77
CA ILE A 10 -3.41 1.40 -1.93
C ILE A 10 -4.46 0.41 -1.41
N GLU A 11 -5.58 0.89 -0.87
CA GLU A 11 -6.66 0.04 -0.35
C GLU A 11 -7.26 -0.84 -1.45
N LYS A 12 -7.43 -0.30 -2.66
CA LYS A 12 -7.90 -1.07 -3.81
C LYS A 12 -6.93 -2.19 -4.17
N ASP A 13 -5.64 -1.89 -4.26
CA ASP A 13 -4.62 -2.89 -4.64
C ASP A 13 -4.45 -3.96 -3.55
N LEU A 14 -4.46 -3.56 -2.27
CA LEU A 14 -4.41 -4.50 -1.15
C LEU A 14 -5.68 -5.35 -1.07
N THR A 15 -6.86 -4.76 -1.26
CA THR A 15 -8.12 -5.53 -1.28
C THR A 15 -8.11 -6.57 -2.39
N ASN A 16 -7.64 -6.22 -3.59
CA ASN A 16 -7.51 -7.17 -4.70
C ASN A 16 -6.52 -8.31 -4.41
N TYR A 17 -5.50 -8.06 -3.58
CA TYR A 17 -4.51 -9.06 -3.20
C TYR A 17 -4.98 -9.97 -2.06
N TYR A 18 -5.50 -9.36 -0.98
CA TYR A 18 -5.90 -10.06 0.23
C TYR A 18 -7.28 -10.70 0.11
N TYR A 19 -8.22 -10.10 -0.62
CA TYR A 19 -9.55 -10.67 -0.84
C TYR A 19 -9.63 -11.37 -2.21
N PRO A 20 -10.17 -12.59 -2.31
CA PRO A 20 -10.66 -13.46 -1.24
C PRO A 20 -9.58 -14.43 -0.71
N LYS A 21 -8.32 -14.28 -1.12
CA LYS A 21 -7.27 -15.32 -0.92
C LYS A 21 -6.78 -15.47 0.52
N ILE A 22 -6.68 -14.36 1.25
CA ILE A 22 -6.12 -14.27 2.60
C ILE A 22 -7.20 -13.88 3.61
N LEU A 23 -8.04 -12.90 3.25
CA LEU A 23 -9.20 -12.46 4.03
C LEU A 23 -10.46 -12.84 3.25
N LYS A 24 -11.29 -13.72 3.82
CA LYS A 24 -12.51 -14.21 3.16
C LYS A 24 -13.74 -13.37 3.46
N ASP A 25 -13.77 -12.72 4.62
CA ASP A 25 -15.01 -12.15 5.17
C ASP A 25 -14.98 -10.61 5.24
N PHE A 26 -13.84 -9.96 5.02
CA PHE A 26 -13.70 -8.51 5.09
C PHE A 26 -12.55 -7.97 4.22
N SER A 27 -12.66 -6.71 3.80
CA SER A 27 -11.59 -6.00 3.09
C SER A 27 -10.51 -5.51 4.06
N SER A 28 -9.26 -5.47 3.57
CA SER A 28 -8.16 -4.85 4.28
C SER A 28 -8.34 -3.34 4.32
N GLN A 29 -8.18 -2.73 5.49
CA GLN A 29 -8.16 -1.29 5.69
C GLN A 29 -6.72 -0.79 5.79
N VAL A 30 -6.47 0.44 5.35
CA VAL A 30 -5.15 1.06 5.46
C VAL A 30 -5.21 2.25 6.37
N THR A 31 -4.27 2.32 7.31
CA THR A 31 -4.12 3.48 8.19
C THR A 31 -3.06 4.43 7.60
N PRO A 32 -3.43 5.58 6.99
CA PRO A 32 -2.51 6.35 6.14
C PRO A 32 -1.29 6.92 6.88
N TRP A 33 -1.41 7.19 8.18
CA TRP A 33 -0.32 7.68 9.02
C TRP A 33 0.61 6.58 9.56
N LYS A 34 0.27 5.30 9.35
CA LYS A 34 1.15 4.17 9.65
C LYS A 34 1.97 3.71 8.43
N ILE A 35 1.77 4.33 7.26
CA ILE A 35 2.52 4.01 6.06
C ILE A 35 3.94 4.54 6.21
N GLU A 36 4.92 3.66 6.04
CA GLU A 36 6.34 4.00 6.09
C GLU A 36 6.89 4.19 4.69
N ILE A 37 7.60 5.29 4.45
CA ILE A 37 8.25 5.55 3.16
C ILE A 37 9.67 4.98 3.21
N ILE A 38 9.93 3.94 2.42
CA ILE A 38 11.24 3.28 2.39
C ILE A 38 12.18 3.94 1.40
N LYS A 39 11.66 4.36 0.24
CA LYS A 39 12.48 4.91 -0.83
C LYS A 39 11.67 5.85 -1.70
N THR A 40 12.32 6.93 -2.13
CA THR A 40 11.79 7.85 -3.13
C THR A 40 12.84 8.04 -4.22
N ARG A 41 12.42 7.96 -5.49
CA ARG A 41 13.27 8.17 -6.66
C ARG A 41 12.55 9.02 -7.70
N ARG A 42 13.29 9.87 -8.40
CA ARG A 42 12.83 10.53 -9.63
C ARG A 42 13.14 9.63 -10.83
N VAL A 43 12.16 9.43 -11.70
CA VAL A 43 12.32 8.60 -12.91
C VAL A 43 12.99 9.39 -14.04
N ASN A 44 12.66 10.68 -14.19
CA ASN A 44 13.05 11.51 -15.34
C ASN A 44 14.14 12.55 -14.99
N ASP A 45 15.12 12.18 -14.16
CA ASP A 45 16.26 13.02 -13.78
C ASP A 45 15.89 14.38 -13.14
N PHE A 46 16.82 15.34 -13.19
CA PHE A 46 16.73 16.63 -12.51
C PHE A 46 15.52 17.45 -13.03
N ARG A 47 14.64 17.87 -12.10
CA ARG A 47 13.34 18.54 -12.34
C ARG A 47 12.24 17.69 -12.98
N GLY A 48 12.41 16.37 -13.10
CA GLY A 48 11.33 15.47 -13.46
C GLY A 48 10.23 15.42 -12.37
N PHE A 49 8.97 15.42 -12.80
CA PHE A 49 7.77 15.33 -11.94
C PHE A 49 7.20 13.91 -11.85
N ILE A 50 7.89 12.92 -12.42
CA ILE A 50 7.54 11.50 -12.26
C ILE A 50 8.35 10.95 -11.09
N LEU A 51 7.63 10.57 -10.04
CA LEU A 51 8.18 10.07 -8.79
C LEU A 51 7.80 8.61 -8.61
N GLN A 52 8.78 7.79 -8.28
CA GLN A 52 8.54 6.45 -7.75
C GLN A 52 8.76 6.47 -6.24
N ILE A 53 7.74 6.05 -5.50
CA ILE A 53 7.79 5.97 -4.05
C ILE A 53 7.48 4.54 -3.63
N THR A 54 8.38 3.97 -2.83
CA THR A 54 8.23 2.65 -2.23
C THR A 54 7.79 2.81 -0.79
N PHE A 55 6.66 2.18 -0.46
CA PHE A 55 6.04 2.18 0.84
C PHE A 55 6.12 0.80 1.48
N GLU A 56 6.19 0.77 2.80
CA GLU A 56 5.81 -0.37 3.61
C GLU A 56 4.50 -0.09 4.34
N ILE A 57 3.60 -1.05 4.26
CA ILE A 57 2.22 -0.91 4.68
C ILE A 57 1.84 -2.14 5.47
N GLU A 58 1.23 -1.92 6.62
CA GLU A 58 0.61 -2.97 7.41
C GLU A 58 -0.91 -2.84 7.28
N PRO A 59 -1.54 -3.56 6.33
CA PRO A 59 -3.00 -3.60 6.26
C PRO A 59 -3.58 -4.11 7.57
N THR A 60 -4.72 -3.55 7.95
CA THR A 60 -5.46 -3.96 9.13
C THR A 60 -6.78 -4.61 8.74
N GLY A 61 -7.20 -5.60 9.52
CA GLY A 61 -8.46 -6.30 9.34
C GLY A 61 -9.52 -5.85 10.33
N ILE A 62 -10.30 -6.81 10.83
CA ILE A 62 -11.28 -6.59 11.89
C ILE A 62 -10.57 -6.00 13.13
N GLN A 63 -11.22 -5.03 13.78
CA GLN A 63 -10.72 -4.34 14.97
C GLN A 63 -9.35 -3.65 14.81
N TYR A 64 -8.97 -3.27 13.59
CA TYR A 64 -7.68 -2.62 13.29
C TYR A 64 -6.44 -3.48 13.61
N ASN A 65 -6.60 -4.81 13.68
CA ASN A 65 -5.50 -5.73 13.87
C ASN A 65 -4.68 -5.88 12.59
N PRO A 66 -3.34 -5.82 12.63
CA PRO A 66 -2.51 -5.96 11.45
C PRO A 66 -2.60 -7.40 10.91
N VAL A 67 -2.83 -7.54 9.60
CA VAL A 67 -3.01 -8.85 8.94
C VAL A 67 -1.79 -9.30 8.16
N GLY A 68 -0.93 -8.34 7.82
CA GLY A 68 0.28 -8.61 7.10
C GLY A 68 1.11 -7.35 6.94
N LYS A 69 2.18 -7.50 6.18
CA LYS A 69 3.10 -6.44 5.83
C LYS A 69 3.44 -6.56 4.36
N ASP A 70 3.28 -5.45 3.64
CA ASP A 70 3.49 -5.37 2.20
C ASP A 70 4.45 -4.25 1.88
N ARG A 71 5.21 -4.45 0.81
CA ARG A 71 6.02 -3.41 0.19
C ARG A 71 5.48 -3.11 -1.19
N MET A 72 5.06 -1.88 -1.41
CA MET A 72 4.45 -1.45 -2.68
C MET A 72 5.23 -0.27 -3.24
N THR A 73 5.46 -0.27 -4.56
CA THR A 73 6.06 0.86 -5.26
C THR A 73 5.04 1.47 -6.19
N TYR A 74 4.75 2.75 -5.99
CA TYR A 74 3.88 3.53 -6.86
C TYR A 74 4.69 4.52 -7.69
N GLU A 75 4.29 4.68 -8.93
CA GLU A 75 4.69 5.80 -9.77
C GLU A 75 3.58 6.84 -9.78
N ILE A 76 3.95 8.07 -9.49
CA ILE A 76 3.08 9.23 -9.38
C ILE A 76 3.58 10.25 -10.38
N THR A 77 2.72 10.66 -11.30
CA THR A 77 3.05 11.66 -12.33
C THR A 77 2.51 13.05 -11.96
N TYR A 78 2.75 14.04 -12.82
CA TYR A 78 2.20 15.38 -12.66
C TYR A 78 0.69 15.46 -12.97
N GLY A 79 0.10 14.38 -13.52
CA GLY A 79 -1.34 14.24 -13.72
C GLY A 79 -2.01 13.46 -12.59
N PRO A 80 -3.30 13.10 -12.73
CA PRO A 80 -4.03 12.29 -11.75
C PRO A 80 -3.64 10.80 -11.76
N GLU A 81 -2.54 10.45 -12.45
CA GLU A 81 -2.15 9.07 -12.68
C GLU A 81 -1.27 8.56 -11.54
N VAL A 82 -1.78 7.56 -10.85
CA VAL A 82 -1.09 6.79 -9.82
C VAL A 82 -1.07 5.35 -10.29
N LYS A 83 0.13 4.80 -10.49
CA LYS A 83 0.31 3.46 -11.04
C LYS A 83 1.09 2.58 -10.07
N LEU A 84 0.54 1.41 -9.74
CA LEU A 84 1.28 0.38 -9.02
C LEU A 84 2.33 -0.24 -9.95
N ILE A 85 3.61 -0.07 -9.62
CA ILE A 85 4.75 -0.62 -10.38
C ILE A 85 5.13 -2.00 -9.85
N ASN A 86 5.11 -2.17 -8.53
CA ASN A 86 5.47 -3.43 -7.90
C ASN A 86 4.74 -3.60 -6.57
N HIS A 87 4.29 -4.82 -6.30
CA HIS A 87 3.74 -5.24 -5.03
C HIS A 87 4.42 -6.52 -4.57
N THR A 88 5.08 -6.45 -3.42
CA THR A 88 5.73 -7.58 -2.77
C THR A 88 5.14 -7.77 -1.38
N HIS A 89 4.50 -8.92 -1.16
CA HIS A 89 4.04 -9.31 0.16
C HIS A 89 5.22 -9.80 1.00
N LEU A 90 5.42 -9.22 2.18
CA LEU A 90 6.55 -9.53 3.05
C LEU A 90 6.19 -10.56 4.12
N LYS A 91 5.05 -10.39 4.79
CA LYS A 91 4.63 -11.24 5.92
C LYS A 91 3.11 -11.29 6.04
N THR A 92 2.58 -12.44 6.40
CA THR A 92 1.21 -12.59 6.90
C THR A 92 1.26 -12.78 8.41
N TYR A 93 0.47 -12.01 9.16
CA TYR A 93 0.34 -12.18 10.61
C TYR A 93 -0.78 -13.18 10.91
N LYS A 94 -0.51 -14.13 11.82
CA LYS A 94 -1.54 -15.07 12.26
C LYS A 94 -2.49 -14.34 13.20
N TYR A 95 -3.78 -14.44 12.92
CA TYR A 95 -4.79 -14.08 13.91
C TYR A 95 -4.61 -14.96 15.16
N PRO A 96 -4.81 -14.40 16.36
CA PRO A 96 -4.96 -15.25 17.53
C PRO A 96 -6.10 -16.24 17.27
N PRO A 97 -5.91 -17.54 17.55
CA PRO A 97 -7.02 -18.49 17.51
C PRO A 97 -8.10 -18.03 18.50
N GLU A 98 -9.36 -18.22 18.12
CA GLU A 98 -10.52 -17.99 19.00
C GLU A 98 -10.41 -18.77 20.31
#